data_AF-A0A0X8FFC2-F1
#
_entry.id   AF-A0A0X8FFC2-F1
#
_cell.length_a   1.000
_cell.length_b   1.000
_cell.length_c   1.000
_cell.angle_alpha   90.00
_cell.angle_beta   90.00
_cell.angle_gamma   90.00
#
_symmetry.space_group_name_H-M   'P 1'
#
loop_
_entity.id
_entity.type
_entity.pdbx_description
1 polymer ?
#
loop_
_entity_poly.entity_id
_entity_poly.type
_entity_poly.pdbx_seq_one_letter_code
_entity_poly.pdbx_strand_id
1 'polypeptide(L)'
;MYYAKLANGQLISSYEVDDRIQRKLLALNQQSFYCPNCGQELVYRCHSRKKPHFAHQNNQLSLKYWRRESHWHLNNKEQIRQILVAKGYQAHVEVASYTPDHRSDILFQAGDVVVSIELQASLLTKEAVISREQDYHRAKVQVLWLLNPKQRDLRLTSNNLNRLAPFFQYLPCFGTYLPYWVEETRLVEIQSFNDYGHLLCRYHLSIDDYLYLFSYPRQVGLLNQEGTSGPGISQLLKVRETRSLRHKIRQRPLKAEKKLLEQLYFRKLSLDDLPDTCFFFRGESIYIKEKLWLLAAYVFLLKEENLLDSEIYTFLLNYLNPRPFRPQLSFAYENWLWQVSQAMVKLL
;
A
#
# COMPACT_ATOMS: atom_id res chain seq x y z
N MET A 1 -3.51 -26.07 3.53
CA MET A 1 -3.16 -26.60 4.86
C MET A 1 -2.43 -27.94 4.71
N TYR A 2 -1.64 -28.36 5.70
CA TYR A 2 -0.80 -29.57 5.59
C TYR A 2 -1.32 -30.77 6.39
N TYR A 3 -2.39 -30.60 7.16
CA TYR A 3 -3.01 -31.68 7.94
C TYR A 3 -4.51 -31.74 7.68
N ALA A 4 -5.09 -32.94 7.76
CA ALA A 4 -6.52 -33.21 7.68
C ALA A 4 -6.89 -34.32 8.68
N LYS A 5 -8.18 -34.51 8.97
CA LYS A 5 -8.72 -35.69 9.65
C LYS A 5 -9.27 -36.67 8.62
N LEU A 6 -9.10 -37.96 8.86
CA LEU A 6 -9.81 -39.02 8.15
C LEU A 6 -11.21 -39.19 8.73
N ALA A 7 -12.07 -39.98 8.09
CA ALA A 7 -13.42 -40.28 8.57
C ALA A 7 -13.45 -40.90 9.98
N ASN A 8 -12.40 -41.66 10.34
CA ASN A 8 -12.22 -42.24 11.68
C ASN A 8 -11.69 -41.23 12.72
N GLY A 9 -11.56 -39.95 12.37
CA GLY A 9 -11.09 -38.88 13.25
C GLY A 9 -9.57 -38.73 13.37
N GLN A 10 -8.79 -39.68 12.82
CA GLN A 10 -7.33 -39.65 12.88
C GLN A 10 -6.75 -38.52 12.04
N LEU A 11 -5.73 -37.82 12.56
CA LEU A 11 -5.00 -36.78 11.83
C LEU A 11 -4.03 -37.41 10.82
N ILE A 12 -3.97 -36.86 9.60
CA ILE A 12 -3.07 -37.27 8.53
C ILE A 12 -2.42 -36.04 7.89
N SER A 13 -1.13 -36.14 7.52
CA SER A 13 -0.42 -35.06 6.84
C SER A 13 -0.53 -35.18 5.31
N SER A 14 -0.40 -34.06 4.60
CA SER A 14 -0.44 -34.05 3.13
C SER A 14 0.74 -34.77 2.51
N TYR A 15 1.89 -34.84 3.19
CA TYR A 15 3.06 -35.60 2.76
C TYR A 15 2.84 -37.10 2.88
N GLU A 16 2.18 -37.53 3.94
CA GLU A 16 1.82 -38.94 4.15
C GLU A 16 0.77 -39.40 3.14
N VAL A 17 -0.20 -38.54 2.79
CA VAL A 17 -1.13 -38.81 1.69
C VAL A 17 -0.40 -38.93 0.36
N ASP A 18 0.56 -38.05 0.08
CA ASP A 18 1.37 -38.11 -1.15
C ASP A 18 2.13 -39.43 -1.25
N ASP A 19 2.83 -39.84 -0.18
CA ASP A 19 3.58 -41.10 -0.13
C ASP A 19 2.67 -42.32 -0.37
N ARG A 20 1.50 -42.36 0.29
CA ARG A 20 0.53 -43.45 0.11
C ARG A 20 -0.03 -43.51 -1.31
N ILE A 21 -0.23 -42.37 -1.97
CA ILE A 21 -0.65 -42.31 -3.38
C ILE A 21 0.46 -42.84 -4.29
N GLN A 22 1.72 -42.39 -4.10
CA GLN A 22 2.85 -42.84 -4.90
C GLN A 22 3.08 -44.36 -4.77
N ARG A 23 2.86 -44.92 -3.59
CA ARG A 23 2.94 -46.36 -3.30
C ARG A 23 1.71 -47.15 -3.74
N LYS A 24 0.70 -46.50 -4.34
CA LYS A 24 -0.60 -47.10 -4.73
C LYS A 24 -1.37 -47.71 -3.55
N LEU A 25 -1.13 -47.24 -2.33
CA LEU A 25 -1.81 -47.66 -1.10
C LEU A 25 -3.08 -46.84 -0.82
N LEU A 26 -3.29 -45.74 -1.54
CA LEU A 26 -4.44 -44.86 -1.37
C LEU A 26 -4.94 -44.35 -2.72
N ALA A 27 -6.22 -44.62 -3.02
CA ALA A 27 -6.92 -44.02 -4.14
C ALA A 27 -7.73 -42.82 -3.63
N LEU A 28 -7.49 -41.63 -4.18
CA LEU A 28 -8.15 -40.39 -3.72
C LEU A 28 -9.67 -40.45 -3.76
N ASN A 29 -10.26 -41.22 -4.68
CA ASN A 29 -11.71 -41.38 -4.81
C ASN A 29 -12.33 -42.23 -3.69
N GLN A 30 -11.51 -42.91 -2.89
CA GLN A 30 -11.94 -43.78 -1.79
C GLN A 30 -11.68 -43.14 -0.41
N GLN A 31 -11.13 -41.92 -0.36
CA GLN A 31 -10.76 -41.27 0.88
C GLN A 31 -11.28 -39.83 0.96
N SER A 32 -12.18 -39.58 1.90
CA SER A 32 -12.55 -38.22 2.30
C SER A 32 -11.58 -37.68 3.36
N PHE A 33 -11.27 -36.39 3.25
CA PHE A 33 -10.44 -35.65 4.18
C PHE A 33 -11.27 -34.55 4.81
N TYR A 34 -11.11 -34.32 6.10
CA TYR A 34 -11.87 -33.30 6.83
C TYR A 34 -10.95 -32.30 7.51
N CYS A 35 -11.37 -31.07 7.64
CA CYS A 35 -10.60 -30.06 8.34
C CYS A 35 -10.63 -30.30 9.86
N PRO A 36 -9.48 -30.43 10.55
CA PRO A 36 -9.44 -30.65 12.00
C PRO A 36 -10.07 -29.50 12.79
N ASN A 37 -10.05 -28.29 12.24
CA ASN A 37 -10.55 -27.09 12.92
C ASN A 37 -12.06 -26.92 12.76
N CYS A 38 -12.69 -27.64 11.82
CA CYS A 38 -13.97 -27.20 11.28
C CYS A 38 -14.92 -28.30 10.84
N GLY A 39 -14.42 -29.53 10.68
CA GLY A 39 -15.21 -30.70 10.30
C GLY A 39 -15.59 -30.79 8.82
N GLN A 40 -15.38 -29.76 8.00
CA GLN A 40 -15.76 -29.77 6.58
C GLN A 40 -14.80 -30.58 5.71
N GLU A 41 -15.33 -31.11 4.61
CA GLU A 41 -14.56 -31.88 3.63
C GLU A 41 -13.53 -31.02 2.89
N LEU A 42 -12.38 -31.63 2.63
CA LEU A 42 -11.20 -31.05 2.01
C LEU A 42 -10.81 -31.86 0.77
N VAL A 43 -10.23 -31.18 -0.20
CA VAL A 43 -9.63 -31.77 -1.40
C VAL A 43 -8.12 -31.75 -1.27
N TYR A 44 -7.51 -32.91 -1.48
CA TYR A 44 -6.07 -33.03 -1.63
C TYR A 44 -5.59 -32.47 -2.97
N ARG A 45 -4.54 -31.64 -2.96
CA ARG A 45 -3.94 -31.06 -4.17
C ARG A 45 -2.43 -31.30 -4.19
N CYS A 46 -1.96 -31.97 -5.22
CA CYS A 46 -0.55 -32.14 -5.54
C CYS A 46 -0.31 -31.70 -7.00
N HIS A 47 0.60 -30.76 -7.23
CA HIS A 47 1.00 -30.30 -8.57
C HIS A 47 2.52 -30.35 -8.66
N SER A 48 3.08 -30.64 -9.82
CA SER A 48 4.53 -30.87 -10.03
C SER A 48 5.46 -29.75 -9.55
N ARG A 49 4.96 -28.52 -9.33
CA ARG A 49 5.74 -27.36 -8.85
C ARG A 49 5.34 -26.86 -7.45
N LYS A 50 4.39 -27.49 -6.77
CA LYS A 50 3.88 -27.04 -5.47
C LYS A 50 3.87 -28.18 -4.45
N LYS A 51 4.19 -27.86 -3.19
CA LYS A 51 4.11 -28.80 -2.08
C LYS A 51 2.67 -29.36 -1.94
N PRO A 52 2.50 -30.65 -1.66
CA PRO A 52 1.18 -31.27 -1.48
C PRO A 52 0.46 -30.62 -0.30
N HIS A 53 -0.82 -30.30 -0.48
CA HIS A 53 -1.63 -29.63 0.53
C HIS A 53 -3.12 -29.92 0.37
N PHE A 54 -3.88 -29.74 1.45
CA PHE A 54 -5.34 -29.78 1.43
C PHE A 54 -5.94 -28.39 1.24
N ALA A 55 -7.09 -28.32 0.55
CA ALA A 55 -7.86 -27.11 0.29
C ALA A 55 -9.37 -27.39 0.47
N HIS A 56 -10.13 -26.41 0.98
CA HIS A 56 -11.59 -26.51 1.01
C HIS A 56 -12.16 -26.43 -0.41
N GLN A 57 -13.27 -27.13 -0.70
CA GLN A 57 -14.03 -26.90 -1.92
C GLN A 57 -14.64 -25.50 -1.92
N ASN A 58 -14.64 -24.83 -3.08
CA ASN A 58 -14.89 -23.40 -3.21
C ASN A 58 -16.37 -22.97 -3.07
N ASN A 59 -17.29 -23.85 -2.67
CA ASN A 59 -18.74 -23.62 -2.87
C ASN A 59 -19.53 -23.04 -1.68
N GLN A 60 -18.89 -22.57 -0.62
CA GLN A 60 -19.59 -21.78 0.40
C GLN A 60 -18.83 -20.48 0.69
N LEU A 61 -19.24 -19.45 -0.06
CA LEU A 61 -18.76 -18.07 0.08
C LEU A 61 -18.92 -17.57 1.52
N SER A 62 -19.97 -17.97 2.24
CA SER A 62 -20.29 -17.48 3.58
C SER A 62 -19.25 -17.86 4.65
N LEU A 63 -18.76 -19.11 4.67
CA LEU A 63 -17.82 -19.60 5.72
C LEU A 63 -16.35 -19.23 5.47
N LYS A 64 -16.00 -18.79 4.26
CA LYS A 64 -14.64 -18.37 3.91
C LYS A 64 -14.26 -17.01 4.50
N TYR A 65 -15.25 -16.13 4.73
CA TYR A 65 -15.07 -14.81 5.33
C TYR A 65 -14.77 -14.93 6.83
N TRP A 66 -15.62 -15.65 7.59
CA TRP A 66 -15.49 -15.80 9.04
C TRP A 66 -14.19 -16.47 9.52
N ARG A 67 -13.59 -17.36 8.72
CA ARG A 67 -12.38 -18.11 9.14
C ARG A 67 -11.05 -17.42 8.84
N ARG A 68 -11.04 -16.25 8.21
CA ARG A 68 -9.82 -15.54 7.82
C ARG A 68 -9.55 -14.26 8.61
N GLU A 69 -10.53 -13.78 9.36
CA GLU A 69 -10.37 -12.54 10.10
C GLU A 69 -9.62 -12.78 11.41
N SER A 70 -8.61 -11.95 11.66
CA SER A 70 -7.85 -12.02 12.89
C SER A 70 -8.69 -11.59 14.10
N HIS A 71 -8.33 -12.05 15.31
CA HIS A 71 -8.97 -11.58 16.54
C HIS A 71 -8.96 -10.04 16.65
N TRP A 72 -7.85 -9.41 16.28
CA TRP A 72 -7.73 -7.95 16.21
C TRP A 72 -8.80 -7.34 15.30
N HIS A 73 -9.07 -7.95 14.15
CA HIS A 73 -10.08 -7.44 13.21
C HIS A 73 -11.49 -7.50 13.82
N LEU A 74 -11.88 -8.68 14.31
CA LEU A 74 -13.21 -8.89 14.90
C LEU A 74 -13.44 -8.02 16.14
N ASN A 75 -12.47 -7.95 17.04
CA ASN A 75 -12.60 -7.18 18.28
C ASN A 75 -12.70 -5.67 18.00
N ASN A 76 -11.84 -5.16 17.11
CA ASN A 76 -11.81 -3.72 16.83
C ASN A 76 -13.00 -3.25 15.98
N LYS A 77 -13.59 -4.12 15.14
CA LYS A 77 -14.87 -3.82 14.46
C LYS A 77 -15.96 -3.47 15.48
N GLU A 78 -16.15 -4.35 16.44
CA GLU A 78 -17.18 -4.17 17.46
C GLU A 78 -16.84 -3.02 18.42
N GLN A 79 -15.57 -2.85 18.79
CA GLN A 79 -15.10 -1.74 19.62
C GLN A 79 -15.42 -0.38 18.98
N ILE A 80 -15.09 -0.19 17.70
CA ILE A 80 -15.37 1.06 16.98
C ILE A 80 -16.88 1.26 16.84
N ARG A 81 -17.65 0.21 16.50
CA ARG A 81 -19.11 0.29 16.41
C ARG A 81 -19.72 0.80 17.73
N GLN A 82 -19.29 0.28 18.87
CA GLN A 82 -19.77 0.70 20.18
C GLN A 82 -19.46 2.18 20.47
N ILE A 83 -18.26 2.64 20.11
CA ILE A 83 -17.86 4.05 20.27
C ILE A 83 -18.77 4.95 19.41
N LEU A 84 -19.01 4.57 18.15
CA LEU A 84 -19.87 5.33 17.24
C LEU A 84 -21.33 5.37 17.72
N VAL A 85 -21.87 4.25 18.17
CA VAL A 85 -23.24 4.21 18.74
C VAL A 85 -23.36 5.06 19.99
N ALA A 86 -22.36 5.03 20.88
CA ALA A 86 -22.34 5.87 22.07
C ALA A 86 -22.30 7.38 21.73
N LYS A 87 -21.81 7.74 20.55
CA LYS A 87 -21.80 9.10 19.99
C LYS A 87 -23.08 9.47 19.23
N GLY A 88 -24.03 8.56 19.12
CA GLY A 88 -25.32 8.78 18.45
C GLY A 88 -25.37 8.38 16.99
N TYR A 89 -24.31 7.78 16.44
CA TYR A 89 -24.33 7.26 15.07
C TYR A 89 -25.09 5.93 14.98
N GLN A 90 -25.86 5.75 13.91
CA GLN A 90 -26.44 4.44 13.56
C GLN A 90 -25.38 3.59 12.86
N ALA A 91 -24.52 2.95 13.65
CA ALA A 91 -23.42 2.14 13.15
C ALA A 91 -23.71 0.63 13.16
N HIS A 92 -23.46 0.00 12.03
CA HIS A 92 -23.71 -1.42 11.75
C HIS A 92 -22.41 -2.11 11.30
N VAL A 93 -22.21 -3.36 11.69
CA VAL A 93 -21.02 -4.17 11.34
C VAL A 93 -21.39 -5.20 10.28
N GLU A 94 -20.44 -5.51 9.39
CA GLU A 94 -20.57 -6.53 8.33
C GLU A 94 -21.79 -6.35 7.42
N VAL A 95 -22.08 -5.09 7.11
CA VAL A 95 -23.17 -4.76 6.22
C VAL A 95 -22.78 -5.21 4.82
N ALA A 96 -23.65 -6.02 4.20
CA ALA A 96 -23.52 -6.35 2.79
C ALA A 96 -23.35 -5.06 2.01
N SER A 97 -22.23 -4.96 1.27
CA SER A 97 -22.02 -3.78 0.46
C SER A 97 -23.04 -3.75 -0.68
N TYR A 98 -23.02 -2.66 -1.42
CA TYR A 98 -23.84 -2.46 -2.61
C TYR A 98 -23.43 -3.38 -3.78
N THR A 99 -22.31 -4.10 -3.65
CA THR A 99 -21.91 -5.19 -4.55
C THR A 99 -21.97 -6.54 -3.83
N PRO A 100 -22.36 -7.65 -4.50
CA PRO A 100 -22.54 -8.95 -3.87
C PRO A 100 -21.29 -9.52 -3.18
N ASP A 101 -20.11 -9.07 -3.61
CA ASP A 101 -18.82 -9.67 -3.26
C ASP A 101 -18.09 -8.97 -2.12
N HIS A 102 -18.49 -7.76 -1.74
CA HIS A 102 -17.84 -6.99 -0.68
C HIS A 102 -18.79 -6.69 0.48
N ARG A 103 -18.23 -6.54 1.68
CA ARG A 103 -18.94 -6.17 2.90
C ARG A 103 -18.15 -5.09 3.60
N SER A 104 -18.84 -4.05 4.04
CA SER A 104 -18.24 -3.01 4.87
C SER A 104 -18.00 -3.58 6.25
N ASP A 105 -16.80 -3.40 6.79
CA ASP A 105 -16.51 -3.81 8.17
C ASP A 105 -17.41 -3.06 9.15
N ILE A 106 -17.53 -1.74 9.00
CA ILE A 106 -18.44 -0.88 9.74
C ILE A 106 -19.06 0.13 8.77
N LEU A 107 -20.38 0.23 8.73
CA LEU A 107 -21.12 1.20 7.92
C LEU A 107 -22.01 2.06 8.84
N PHE A 108 -21.98 3.37 8.64
CA PHE A 108 -22.84 4.29 9.38
C PHE A 108 -23.14 5.55 8.55
N GLN A 109 -24.18 6.26 8.96
CA GLN A 109 -24.56 7.54 8.37
C GLN A 109 -24.04 8.70 9.23
N ALA A 110 -23.34 9.65 8.60
CA ALA A 110 -22.87 10.90 9.19
C ALA A 110 -23.45 12.07 8.40
N GLY A 111 -24.55 12.63 8.88
CA GLY A 111 -25.35 13.61 8.13
C GLY A 111 -25.90 12.99 6.84
N ASP A 112 -25.65 13.64 5.70
CA ASP A 112 -26.08 13.15 4.37
C ASP A 112 -25.08 12.18 3.72
N VAL A 113 -23.99 11.84 4.41
CA VAL A 113 -22.92 11.00 3.89
C VAL A 113 -22.95 9.64 4.57
N VAL A 114 -22.85 8.58 3.76
CA VAL A 114 -22.63 7.22 4.26
C VAL A 114 -21.13 6.95 4.29
N VAL A 115 -20.64 6.50 5.44
CA VAL A 115 -19.22 6.22 5.67
C VAL A 115 -19.04 4.74 5.99
N SER A 116 -18.07 4.12 5.31
CA SER A 116 -17.54 2.79 5.61
C SER A 116 -16.17 2.94 6.27
N ILE A 117 -15.97 2.32 7.42
CA ILE A 117 -14.65 2.13 8.03
C ILE A 117 -14.19 0.72 7.71
N GLU A 118 -13.02 0.58 7.12
CA GLU A 118 -12.36 -0.69 6.78
C GLU A 118 -11.13 -0.92 7.66
N LEU A 119 -11.08 -2.05 8.36
CA LEU A 119 -9.98 -2.40 9.26
C LEU A 119 -9.00 -3.35 8.57
N GLN A 120 -7.80 -2.85 8.26
CA GLN A 120 -6.84 -3.66 7.52
C GLN A 120 -5.84 -4.38 8.44
N ALA A 121 -6.15 -5.62 8.81
CA ALA A 121 -5.24 -6.48 9.57
C ALA A 121 -3.92 -6.80 8.82
N SER A 122 -3.97 -6.96 7.48
CA SER A 122 -2.80 -7.25 6.65
C SER A 122 -2.83 -6.51 5.32
N LEU A 123 -1.74 -5.89 4.85
CA LEU A 123 -1.75 -5.10 3.61
C LEU A 123 -2.27 -5.87 2.39
N LEU A 124 -3.29 -5.30 1.74
CA LEU A 124 -3.86 -5.77 0.48
C LEU A 124 -2.91 -5.53 -0.70
N THR A 125 -3.21 -6.17 -1.83
CA THR A 125 -2.64 -5.75 -3.11
C THR A 125 -3.28 -4.44 -3.56
N LYS A 126 -2.57 -3.67 -4.41
CA LYS A 126 -3.11 -2.47 -5.04
C LYS A 126 -4.48 -2.73 -5.67
N GLU A 127 -4.55 -3.80 -6.46
CA GLU A 127 -5.72 -4.13 -7.27
C GLU A 127 -6.94 -4.39 -6.38
N ALA A 128 -6.72 -5.01 -5.21
CA ALA A 128 -7.77 -5.27 -4.24
C ALA A 128 -8.24 -4.00 -3.50
N VAL A 129 -7.36 -3.01 -3.27
CA VAL A 129 -7.77 -1.71 -2.71
C VAL A 129 -8.55 -0.91 -3.75
N ILE A 130 -8.05 -0.80 -4.98
CA ILE A 130 -8.71 -0.07 -6.07
C ILE A 130 -10.10 -0.65 -6.36
N SER A 131 -10.23 -1.98 -6.43
CA SER A 131 -11.51 -2.62 -6.68
C SER A 131 -12.54 -2.25 -5.60
N ARG A 132 -12.14 -2.27 -4.32
CA ARG A 132 -13.03 -1.88 -3.21
C ARG A 132 -13.40 -0.40 -3.27
N GLU A 133 -12.44 0.47 -3.54
CA GLU A 133 -12.70 1.91 -3.64
C GLU A 133 -13.63 2.26 -4.79
N GLN A 134 -13.51 1.57 -5.92
CA GLN A 134 -14.43 1.74 -7.05
C GLN A 134 -15.85 1.30 -6.71
N ASP A 135 -16.00 0.26 -5.90
CA ASP A 135 -17.32 -0.19 -5.42
C ASP A 135 -17.93 0.83 -4.45
N TYR A 136 -17.13 1.31 -3.48
CA TYR A 136 -17.55 2.37 -2.56
C TYR A 136 -17.94 3.66 -3.30
N HIS A 137 -17.12 4.09 -4.26
CA HIS A 137 -17.39 5.27 -5.07
C HIS A 137 -18.69 5.13 -5.87
N ARG A 138 -18.91 3.98 -6.53
CA ARG A 138 -20.17 3.70 -7.27
C ARG A 138 -21.39 3.73 -6.36
N ALA A 139 -21.22 3.32 -5.11
CA ALA A 139 -22.26 3.34 -4.08
C ALA A 139 -22.45 4.70 -3.39
N LYS A 140 -21.68 5.73 -3.74
CA LYS A 140 -21.63 7.04 -3.05
C LYS A 140 -21.32 6.91 -1.56
N VAL A 141 -20.49 5.94 -1.20
CA VAL A 141 -20.01 5.71 0.16
C VAL A 141 -18.57 6.16 0.28
N GLN A 142 -18.26 6.92 1.31
CA GLN A 142 -16.89 7.29 1.64
C GLN A 142 -16.22 6.14 2.39
N VAL A 143 -14.98 5.80 2.04
CA VAL A 143 -14.22 4.73 2.69
C VAL A 143 -13.02 5.27 3.45
N LEU A 144 -12.99 4.96 4.75
CA LEU A 144 -11.95 5.29 5.70
C LEU A 144 -11.21 4.02 6.09
N TRP A 145 -9.96 3.93 5.68
CA TRP A 145 -9.09 2.80 5.99
C TRP A 145 -8.38 3.02 7.32
N LEU A 146 -8.39 2.02 8.20
CA LEU A 146 -7.60 2.01 9.44
C LEU A 146 -6.68 0.79 9.46
N LEU A 147 -5.37 1.02 9.50
CA LEU A 147 -4.38 -0.03 9.47
C LEU A 147 -4.12 -0.64 10.85
N ASN A 148 -3.71 -1.91 10.89
CA ASN A 148 -3.20 -2.52 12.11
C ASN A 148 -1.82 -1.95 12.49
N PRO A 149 -1.59 -1.54 13.75
CA PRO A 149 -0.30 -1.04 14.24
C PRO A 149 0.90 -1.95 13.98
N LYS A 150 0.73 -3.27 13.87
CA LYS A 150 1.80 -4.22 13.49
C LYS A 150 2.41 -3.92 12.13
N GLN A 151 1.74 -3.13 11.29
CA GLN A 151 2.26 -2.71 9.99
C GLN A 151 3.24 -1.53 10.09
N ARG A 152 3.37 -0.88 11.27
CA ARG A 152 4.34 0.21 11.51
C ARG A 152 5.79 -0.26 11.47
N ASP A 153 6.03 -1.49 11.91
CA ASP A 153 7.38 -2.09 11.95
C ASP A 153 7.90 -2.47 10.56
N LEU A 154 7.07 -2.32 9.52
CA LEU A 154 7.50 -2.51 8.16
C LEU A 154 8.49 -1.41 7.79
N ARG A 155 9.76 -1.79 7.71
CA ARG A 155 10.78 -0.95 7.07
C ARG A 155 10.25 -0.49 5.72
N LEU A 156 10.27 0.81 5.46
CA LEU A 156 9.81 1.44 4.21
C LEU A 156 10.78 1.16 3.05
N THR A 157 11.00 -0.13 2.78
CA THR A 157 11.63 -0.62 1.57
C THR A 157 10.68 -0.38 0.39
N SER A 158 11.22 -0.36 -0.82
CA SER A 158 10.42 -0.11 -2.03
C SER A 158 9.26 -1.11 -2.19
N ASN A 159 9.40 -2.36 -1.70
CA ASN A 159 8.34 -3.38 -1.74
C ASN A 159 7.22 -3.07 -0.73
N ASN A 160 7.57 -2.70 0.50
CA ASN A 160 6.58 -2.34 1.52
C ASN A 160 5.87 -1.03 1.16
N LEU A 161 6.59 -0.04 0.63
CA LEU A 161 6.01 1.21 0.12
C LEU A 161 4.98 0.95 -0.99
N ASN A 162 5.20 0.01 -1.90
CA ASN A 162 4.21 -0.32 -2.92
C ASN A 162 2.91 -0.90 -2.34
N ARG A 163 3.00 -1.60 -1.21
CA ARG A 163 1.84 -2.19 -0.52
C ARG A 163 1.15 -1.19 0.42
N LEU A 164 1.89 -0.21 0.95
CA LEU A 164 1.38 0.86 1.79
C LEU A 164 0.83 2.04 0.98
N ALA A 165 1.36 2.30 -0.22
CA ALA A 165 0.94 3.39 -1.12
C ALA A 165 -0.59 3.53 -1.26
N PRO A 166 -1.37 2.45 -1.44
CA PRO A 166 -2.83 2.56 -1.55
C PRO A 166 -3.54 3.04 -0.27
N PHE A 167 -2.86 3.03 0.88
CA PHE A 167 -3.44 3.42 2.17
C PHE A 167 -3.00 4.81 2.62
N PHE A 168 -2.04 5.43 1.93
CA PHE A 168 -1.67 6.80 2.24
C PHE A 168 -2.86 7.74 1.97
N GLN A 169 -2.95 8.75 2.83
CA GLN A 169 -3.97 9.77 2.85
C GLN A 169 -3.29 11.14 2.82
N TYR A 170 -4.05 12.18 2.51
CA TYR A 170 -3.58 13.56 2.58
C TYR A 170 -4.60 14.44 3.30
N LEU A 171 -4.13 15.18 4.30
CA LEU A 171 -4.88 16.26 4.95
C LEU A 171 -3.93 17.44 5.14
N PRO A 172 -4.35 18.69 4.88
CA PRO A 172 -3.46 19.86 4.97
C PRO A 172 -2.71 19.96 6.31
N CYS A 173 -3.38 19.67 7.43
CA CYS A 173 -2.79 19.73 8.77
C CYS A 173 -1.77 18.61 9.08
N PHE A 174 -1.81 17.48 8.35
CA PHE A 174 -0.93 16.34 8.59
C PHE A 174 0.06 16.09 7.45
N GLY A 175 -0.15 16.69 6.29
CA GLY A 175 0.51 16.32 5.03
C GLY A 175 0.10 14.93 4.58
N THR A 176 1.06 14.18 4.02
CA THR A 176 0.86 12.78 3.62
C THR A 176 1.00 11.87 4.83
N TYR A 177 0.00 11.03 5.10
CA TYR A 177 -0.05 10.24 6.35
C TYR A 177 -0.64 8.83 6.17
N LEU A 178 -0.42 7.98 7.17
CA LEU A 178 -1.07 6.68 7.34
C LEU A 178 -1.86 6.64 8.66
N PRO A 179 -3.16 6.29 8.63
CA PRO A 179 -3.97 6.10 9.83
C PRO A 179 -3.93 4.66 10.36
N TYR A 180 -3.85 4.50 11.67
CA TYR A 180 -3.84 3.22 12.37
C TYR A 180 -4.86 3.21 13.50
N TRP A 181 -5.54 2.08 13.72
CA TRP A 181 -6.38 1.90 14.91
C TRP A 181 -5.57 1.26 16.04
N VAL A 182 -5.50 1.92 17.20
CA VAL A 182 -4.81 1.40 18.39
C VAL A 182 -5.84 0.84 19.36
N GLU A 183 -5.87 -0.48 19.50
CA GLU A 183 -6.87 -1.22 20.29
C GLU A 183 -6.79 -0.88 21.78
N GLU A 184 -5.59 -0.69 22.30
CA GLU A 184 -5.34 -0.46 23.73
C GLU A 184 -5.85 0.92 24.16
N THR A 185 -5.61 1.95 23.34
CA THR A 185 -6.02 3.33 23.65
C THR A 185 -7.37 3.69 23.06
N ARG A 186 -7.89 2.90 22.11
CA ARG A 186 -9.12 3.19 21.33
C ARG A 186 -9.04 4.52 20.57
N LEU A 187 -7.86 4.84 20.07
CA LEU A 187 -7.57 6.07 19.33
C LEU A 187 -7.10 5.74 17.92
N VAL A 188 -7.33 6.66 17.00
CA VAL A 188 -6.70 6.67 15.68
C VAL A 188 -5.32 7.32 15.83
N GLU A 189 -4.26 6.54 15.61
CA GLU A 189 -2.92 7.08 15.47
C GLU A 189 -2.67 7.48 14.01
N ILE A 190 -2.31 8.73 13.79
CA ILE A 190 -1.93 9.27 12.49
C ILE A 190 -0.41 9.40 12.45
N GLN A 191 0.24 8.69 11.53
CA GLN A 191 1.65 8.85 11.25
C GLN A 191 1.84 9.74 10.03
N SER A 192 2.35 10.96 10.25
CA SER A 192 2.68 11.94 9.20
C SER A 192 4.08 11.68 8.66
N PHE A 193 4.25 11.75 7.33
CA PHE A 193 5.51 11.52 6.64
C PHE A 193 5.87 12.70 5.74
N ASN A 194 7.18 12.93 5.58
CA ASN A 194 7.65 13.74 4.47
C ASN A 194 7.62 12.97 3.15
N ASP A 195 7.91 13.66 2.05
CA ASP A 195 7.87 13.10 0.69
C ASP A 195 8.92 11.99 0.44
N TYR A 196 9.81 11.74 1.40
CA TYR A 196 10.88 10.74 1.33
C TYR A 196 10.69 9.61 2.35
N GLY A 197 9.54 9.56 3.01
CA GLY A 197 9.13 8.47 3.90
C GLY A 197 9.72 8.57 5.31
N HIS A 198 10.27 9.72 5.69
CA HIS A 198 10.67 9.97 7.06
C HIS A 198 9.43 10.35 7.88
N LEU A 199 9.23 9.66 9.00
CA LEU A 199 8.20 10.00 9.98
C LEU A 199 8.48 11.39 10.55
N LEU A 200 7.49 12.28 10.45
CA LEU A 200 7.54 13.64 11.01
C LEU A 200 6.91 13.68 12.40
N CYS A 201 5.69 13.16 12.53
CA CYS A 201 4.93 13.24 13.77
C CYS A 201 3.94 12.08 13.90
N ARG A 202 3.56 11.76 15.15
CA ARG A 202 2.45 10.85 15.49
C ARG A 202 1.38 11.61 16.25
N TYR A 203 0.19 11.69 15.69
CA TYR A 203 -0.99 12.26 16.34
C TYR A 203 -1.90 11.15 16.83
N HIS A 204 -2.64 11.40 17.91
CA HIS A 204 -3.64 10.46 18.42
C HIS A 204 -4.96 11.21 18.54
N LEU A 205 -5.98 10.72 17.83
CA LEU A 205 -7.30 11.34 17.77
C LEU A 205 -8.35 10.33 18.22
N SER A 206 -9.46 10.83 18.77
CA SER A 206 -10.66 10.01 18.85
C SER A 206 -11.15 9.68 17.43
N ILE A 207 -11.90 8.59 17.27
CA ILE A 207 -12.47 8.25 15.96
C ILE A 207 -13.38 9.36 15.43
N ASP A 208 -14.06 10.08 16.33
CA ASP A 208 -14.99 11.17 16.04
C ASP A 208 -14.24 12.40 15.48
N ASP A 209 -13.16 12.81 16.15
CA ASP A 209 -12.29 13.90 15.66
C ASP A 209 -11.68 13.55 14.30
N TYR A 210 -11.24 12.30 14.13
CA TYR A 210 -10.68 11.85 12.85
C TYR A 210 -11.73 11.87 11.73
N LEU A 211 -12.95 11.42 12.01
CA LEU A 211 -14.07 11.46 11.07
C LEU A 211 -14.43 12.89 10.68
N TYR A 212 -14.49 13.81 11.64
CA TYR A 212 -14.74 15.22 11.37
C TYR A 212 -13.70 15.81 10.39
N LEU A 213 -12.41 15.57 10.64
CA LEU A 213 -11.33 16.03 9.76
C LEU A 213 -11.39 15.39 8.37
N PHE A 214 -11.75 14.10 8.31
CA PHE A 214 -11.88 13.35 7.06
C PHE A 214 -13.07 13.85 6.21
N SER A 215 -14.20 14.15 6.83
CA SER A 215 -15.41 14.63 6.14
C SER A 215 -15.35 16.11 5.74
N TYR A 216 -14.60 16.93 6.48
CA TYR A 216 -14.50 18.39 6.24
C TYR A 216 -13.06 18.88 6.02
N PRO A 217 -12.31 18.34 5.05
CA PRO A 217 -10.89 18.62 4.88
C PRO A 217 -10.59 20.10 4.54
N ARG A 218 -11.56 20.84 3.97
CA ARG A 218 -11.39 22.26 3.60
C ARG A 218 -11.53 23.22 4.79
N GLN A 219 -12.29 22.88 5.82
CA GLN A 219 -12.46 23.75 7.00
C GLN A 219 -11.19 23.78 7.87
N VAL A 220 -10.36 22.75 7.76
CA VAL A 220 -9.06 22.64 8.44
C VAL A 220 -7.97 23.47 7.74
N GLY A 221 -8.13 23.74 6.44
CA GLY A 221 -7.18 24.52 5.61
C GLY A 221 -7.09 26.02 5.96
N LEU A 222 -7.90 26.52 6.89
CA LEU A 222 -7.78 27.87 7.44
C LEU A 222 -6.72 27.96 8.56
N LEU A 223 -6.28 26.82 9.11
CA LEU A 223 -5.05 26.71 9.90
C LEU A 223 -3.89 26.39 8.93
N ASN A 224 -3.63 27.33 8.02
CA ASN A 224 -2.38 27.40 7.28
C ASN A 224 -1.25 27.64 8.29
N GLN A 225 -0.73 26.57 8.86
CA GLN A 225 0.69 26.52 9.11
C GLN A 225 1.27 25.85 7.89
N GLU A 226 2.21 26.55 7.25
CA GLU A 226 3.17 25.98 6.31
C GLU A 226 3.56 24.61 6.84
N GLY A 227 2.99 23.55 6.24
CA GLY A 227 3.16 22.20 6.72
C GLY A 227 4.66 21.98 6.87
N THR A 228 5.10 21.58 8.07
CA THR A 228 6.51 21.41 8.41
C THR A 228 7.18 20.66 7.29
N SER A 229 7.82 21.41 6.40
CA SER A 229 8.43 20.85 5.21
C SER A 229 9.60 20.07 5.78
N GLY A 230 9.50 18.74 5.67
CA GLY A 230 10.64 17.89 5.92
C GLY A 230 11.85 18.40 5.11
N PRO A 231 13.06 17.89 5.39
CA PRO A 231 14.28 18.28 4.70
C PRO A 231 14.06 18.51 3.20
N GLY A 232 14.25 19.76 2.74
CA GLY A 232 14.16 20.11 1.33
C GLY A 232 15.12 19.25 0.50
N ILE A 233 14.89 19.11 -0.80
CA ILE A 233 15.66 18.18 -1.64
C ILE A 233 17.18 18.44 -1.60
N SER A 234 17.59 19.68 -1.35
CA SER A 234 18.99 20.07 -1.15
C SER A 234 19.65 19.34 0.02
N GLN A 235 18.90 19.01 1.08
CA GLN A 235 19.39 18.24 2.22
C GLN A 235 19.54 16.73 1.93
N LEU A 236 19.00 16.26 0.79
CA LEU A 236 19.21 14.90 0.30
C LEU A 236 20.46 14.74 -0.56
N LEU A 237 21.08 15.84 -0.98
CA LEU A 237 22.37 15.82 -1.66
C LEU A 237 23.43 15.26 -0.71
N LYS A 238 24.02 14.13 -1.08
CA LYS A 238 25.14 13.54 -0.34
C LYS A 238 26.34 13.43 -1.28
N VAL A 239 27.26 14.39 -1.17
CA VAL A 239 28.55 14.35 -1.87
C VAL A 239 29.30 13.09 -1.45
N ARG A 240 29.47 12.17 -2.39
CA ARG A 240 30.08 10.84 -2.20
C ARG A 240 30.60 10.30 -3.51
N GLU A 241 31.38 9.23 -3.44
CA GLU A 241 31.88 8.54 -4.63
C GLU A 241 30.74 8.04 -5.53
N THR A 242 30.80 8.44 -6.81
CA THR A 242 29.79 8.13 -7.82
C THR A 242 30.17 6.93 -8.67
N ARG A 243 31.48 6.62 -8.78
CA ARG A 243 32.05 5.53 -9.60
C ARG A 243 31.40 4.18 -9.33
N SER A 244 31.25 3.79 -8.06
CA SER A 244 30.62 2.53 -7.67
C SER A 244 29.16 2.41 -8.17
N LEU A 245 28.39 3.50 -8.13
CA LEU A 245 27.02 3.51 -8.63
C LEU A 245 26.99 3.40 -10.16
N ARG A 246 27.79 4.22 -10.86
CA ARG A 246 27.89 4.19 -12.33
C ARG A 246 28.28 2.79 -12.81
N HIS A 247 29.28 2.17 -12.16
CA HIS A 247 29.71 0.81 -12.45
C HIS A 247 28.59 -0.22 -12.25
N LYS A 248 27.84 -0.14 -11.14
CA LYS A 248 26.70 -1.02 -10.88
C LYS A 248 25.62 -0.89 -11.95
N ILE A 249 25.28 0.33 -12.36
CA ILE A 249 24.28 0.60 -13.40
C ILE A 249 24.72 -0.02 -14.73
N ARG A 250 25.99 0.12 -15.12
CA ARG A 250 26.52 -0.48 -16.36
C ARG A 250 26.40 -1.99 -16.37
N GLN A 251 26.73 -2.65 -15.26
CA GLN A 251 26.73 -4.10 -15.20
C GLN A 251 25.33 -4.69 -15.12
N ARG A 252 24.45 -4.09 -14.32
CA ARG A 252 23.13 -4.64 -14.00
C ARG A 252 22.08 -3.53 -13.86
N PRO A 253 21.69 -2.87 -14.97
CA PRO A 253 20.74 -1.78 -14.92
C PRO A 253 19.33 -2.27 -14.62
N LEU A 254 18.64 -1.56 -13.74
CA LEU A 254 17.21 -1.72 -13.50
C LEU A 254 16.39 -1.29 -14.72
N LYS A 255 15.11 -1.70 -14.78
CA LYS A 255 14.24 -1.37 -15.93
C LYS A 255 14.17 0.14 -16.22
N ALA A 256 14.05 0.99 -15.20
CA ALA A 256 14.04 2.44 -15.37
C ALA A 256 15.41 2.98 -15.83
N GLU A 257 16.50 2.41 -15.32
CA GLU A 257 17.88 2.81 -15.67
C GLU A 257 18.20 2.44 -17.12
N LYS A 258 17.72 1.29 -17.62
CA LYS A 258 17.85 0.91 -19.03
C LYS A 258 17.24 1.95 -19.95
N LYS A 259 16.06 2.48 -19.61
CA LYS A 259 15.43 3.52 -20.42
C LYS A 259 16.27 4.81 -20.45
N LEU A 260 16.88 5.20 -19.33
CA LEU A 260 17.80 6.34 -19.31
C LEU A 260 19.05 6.06 -20.17
N LEU A 261 19.63 4.86 -20.08
CA LEU A 261 20.79 4.46 -20.89
C LEU A 261 20.48 4.51 -22.39
N GLU A 262 19.28 4.10 -22.81
CA GLU A 262 18.81 4.25 -24.19
C GLU A 262 18.74 5.73 -24.61
N GLN A 263 18.20 6.60 -23.74
CA GLN A 263 18.13 8.05 -24.00
C GLN A 263 19.52 8.70 -24.12
N LEU A 264 20.48 8.26 -23.30
CA LEU A 264 21.87 8.71 -23.39
C LEU A 264 22.51 8.24 -24.70
N TYR A 265 22.32 6.97 -25.06
CA TYR A 265 22.85 6.39 -26.30
C TYR A 265 22.37 7.15 -27.54
N PHE A 266 21.06 7.46 -27.63
CA PHE A 266 20.53 8.25 -28.75
C PHE A 266 21.12 9.66 -28.85
N ARG A 267 21.52 10.23 -27.70
CA ARG A 267 22.20 11.53 -27.62
C ARG A 267 23.72 11.44 -27.80
N LYS A 268 24.25 10.24 -28.09
CA LYS A 268 25.69 9.94 -28.13
C LYS A 268 26.41 10.28 -26.82
N LEU A 269 25.68 10.23 -25.71
CA LEU A 269 26.18 10.42 -24.36
C LEU A 269 26.31 9.07 -23.65
N SER A 270 27.09 9.07 -22.59
CA SER A 270 27.28 7.97 -21.65
C SER A 270 26.93 8.42 -20.24
N LEU A 271 26.96 7.47 -19.29
CA LEU A 271 26.86 7.84 -17.87
C LEU A 271 28.00 8.74 -17.40
N ASP A 272 29.15 8.73 -18.08
CA ASP A 272 30.31 9.55 -17.67
C ASP A 272 30.13 11.04 -18.00
N ASP A 273 29.31 11.34 -19.01
CA ASP A 273 28.99 12.70 -19.44
C ASP A 273 27.96 13.38 -18.51
N LEU A 274 27.30 12.62 -17.63
CA LEU A 274 26.41 13.19 -16.63
C LEU A 274 27.21 13.80 -15.45
N PRO A 275 26.85 15.01 -14.97
CA PRO A 275 27.46 15.62 -13.80
C PRO A 275 27.37 14.73 -12.56
N ASP A 276 28.40 14.75 -11.71
CA ASP A 276 28.39 14.02 -10.44
C ASP A 276 27.24 14.44 -9.52
N THR A 277 26.78 15.69 -9.62
CA THR A 277 25.64 16.24 -8.89
C THR A 277 24.36 15.45 -9.11
N CYS A 278 24.13 14.89 -10.31
CA CYS A 278 23.00 13.99 -10.58
C CYS A 278 23.03 12.77 -9.64
N PHE A 279 24.21 12.22 -9.39
CA PHE A 279 24.39 11.02 -8.59
C PHE A 279 24.43 11.29 -7.08
N PHE A 280 24.41 12.54 -6.63
CA PHE A 280 24.33 12.88 -5.20
C PHE A 280 22.91 12.69 -4.64
N PHE A 281 21.88 12.65 -5.49
CA PHE A 281 20.49 12.39 -5.12
C PHE A 281 20.21 10.88 -4.90
N ARG A 282 20.73 10.31 -3.82
CA ARG A 282 20.64 8.85 -3.54
C ARG A 282 19.30 8.39 -2.91
N GLY A 283 18.40 9.32 -2.60
CA GLY A 283 17.13 9.06 -1.94
C GLY A 283 16.08 8.37 -2.83
N GLU A 284 14.98 8.00 -2.19
CA GLU A 284 13.73 7.61 -2.83
C GLU A 284 12.64 8.56 -2.35
N SER A 285 11.66 8.83 -3.21
CA SER A 285 10.42 9.45 -2.81
C SER A 285 9.38 8.38 -2.52
N ILE A 286 8.43 8.68 -1.62
CA ILE A 286 7.26 7.83 -1.45
C ILE A 286 6.46 7.80 -2.76
N TYR A 287 6.43 8.89 -3.53
CA TYR A 287 5.52 9.02 -4.67
C TYR A 287 5.88 8.17 -5.89
N ILE A 288 7.16 7.93 -6.15
CA ILE A 288 7.64 7.26 -7.37
C ILE A 288 8.46 6.00 -7.08
N LYS A 289 8.57 5.13 -8.09
CA LYS A 289 9.40 3.91 -8.00
C LYS A 289 10.86 4.18 -8.36
N GLU A 290 11.12 5.21 -9.15
CA GLU A 290 12.45 5.62 -9.57
C GLU A 290 13.26 6.20 -8.40
N LYS A 291 14.58 6.13 -8.52
CA LYS A 291 15.51 6.81 -7.63
C LYS A 291 15.61 8.29 -7.98
N LEU A 292 15.87 9.14 -7.00
CA LEU A 292 15.99 10.59 -7.23
C LEU A 292 17.15 10.96 -8.18
N TRP A 293 18.24 10.20 -8.22
CA TRP A 293 19.33 10.45 -9.18
C TRP A 293 18.88 10.33 -10.64
N LEU A 294 17.92 9.45 -10.91
CA LEU A 294 17.39 9.18 -12.23
C LEU A 294 16.53 10.36 -12.70
N LEU A 295 15.81 10.97 -11.74
CA LEU A 295 15.10 12.22 -11.93
C LEU A 295 16.06 13.37 -12.25
N ALA A 296 17.13 13.50 -11.48
CA ALA A 296 18.17 14.51 -11.71
C ALA A 296 18.83 14.35 -13.09
N ALA A 297 19.12 13.12 -13.52
CA ALA A 297 19.66 12.85 -14.84
C ALA A 297 18.70 13.29 -15.97
N TYR A 298 17.39 13.03 -15.85
CA TYR A 298 16.43 13.53 -16.83
C TYR A 298 16.34 15.06 -16.82
N VAL A 299 16.29 15.69 -15.65
CA VAL A 299 16.28 17.16 -15.54
C VAL A 299 17.51 17.77 -16.23
N PHE A 300 18.70 17.21 -16.00
CA PHE A 300 19.92 17.65 -16.66
C PHE A 300 19.82 17.55 -18.19
N LEU A 301 19.42 16.38 -18.71
CA LEU A 301 19.33 16.17 -20.17
C LEU A 301 18.32 17.10 -20.85
N LEU A 302 17.17 17.34 -20.21
CA LEU A 302 16.15 18.23 -20.78
C LEU A 302 16.55 19.70 -20.69
N LYS A 303 17.34 20.08 -19.68
CA LYS A 303 17.91 21.42 -19.55
C LYS A 303 18.94 21.69 -20.65
N GLU A 304 19.79 20.72 -21.00
CA GLU A 304 20.72 20.82 -22.14
C GLU A 304 20.00 21.01 -23.48
N GLU A 305 18.76 20.55 -23.59
CA GLU A 305 17.89 20.77 -24.75
C GLU A 305 17.15 22.13 -24.73
N ASN A 306 17.43 22.98 -23.73
CA ASN A 306 16.80 24.30 -23.51
C ASN A 306 15.27 24.24 -23.33
N LEU A 307 14.74 23.15 -22.78
CA LEU A 307 13.32 23.07 -22.43
C LEU A 307 12.98 24.00 -21.26
N LEU A 308 11.77 24.55 -21.28
CA LEU A 308 11.21 25.33 -20.18
C LEU A 308 10.91 24.43 -18.97
N ASP A 309 10.93 25.02 -17.78
CA ASP A 309 10.62 24.33 -16.52
C ASP A 309 9.27 23.58 -16.52
N SER A 310 8.26 24.13 -17.22
CA SER A 310 6.94 23.51 -17.40
C SER A 310 6.98 22.29 -18.32
N GLU A 311 7.83 22.31 -19.34
CA GLU A 311 8.00 21.19 -20.28
C GLU A 311 8.79 20.06 -19.62
N ILE A 312 9.81 20.38 -18.83
CA ILE A 312 10.55 19.43 -17.99
C ILE A 312 9.59 18.73 -17.03
N TYR A 313 8.78 19.50 -16.29
CA TYR A 313 7.77 18.94 -15.39
C TYR A 313 6.80 18.01 -16.13
N THR A 314 6.26 18.44 -17.28
CA THR A 314 5.30 17.65 -18.07
C THR A 314 5.93 16.35 -18.56
N PHE A 315 7.18 16.40 -19.01
CA PHE A 315 7.91 15.19 -19.40
C PHE A 315 8.02 14.22 -18.22
N LEU A 316 8.47 14.71 -17.06
CA LEU A 316 8.66 13.88 -15.86
C LEU A 316 7.35 13.26 -15.38
N LEU A 317 6.26 14.03 -15.38
CA LEU A 317 4.93 13.58 -14.96
C LEU A 317 4.47 12.39 -15.81
N ASN A 318 4.71 12.43 -17.12
CA ASN A 318 4.34 11.37 -18.06
C ASN A 318 5.28 10.17 -18.04
N TYR A 319 6.54 10.38 -17.66
CA TYR A 319 7.59 9.38 -17.80
C TYR A 319 7.80 8.51 -16.55
N LEU A 320 7.64 9.11 -15.36
CA LEU A 320 7.88 8.44 -14.09
C LEU A 320 6.80 7.41 -13.78
N ASN A 321 7.15 6.42 -12.96
CA ASN A 321 6.20 5.39 -12.53
C ASN A 321 5.71 5.71 -11.11
N PRO A 322 4.56 6.41 -10.97
CA PRO A 322 4.00 6.66 -9.65
C PRO A 322 3.70 5.33 -8.95
N ARG A 323 3.93 5.30 -7.64
CA ARG A 323 3.45 4.18 -6.81
C ARG A 323 1.92 4.22 -6.76
N PRO A 324 1.28 3.12 -6.36
CA PRO A 324 -0.15 2.99 -6.52
C PRO A 324 -0.95 3.70 -5.42
N PHE A 325 -0.81 5.01 -5.34
CA PHE A 325 -1.60 5.84 -4.45
C PHE A 325 -3.04 5.95 -4.91
N ARG A 326 -3.89 6.33 -3.95
CA ARG A 326 -5.28 6.72 -4.22
C ARG A 326 -5.31 8.04 -5.02
N PRO A 327 -6.30 8.26 -5.89
CA PRO A 327 -6.42 9.49 -6.69
C PRO A 327 -6.37 10.80 -5.88
N GLN A 328 -6.83 10.77 -4.64
CA GLN A 328 -6.77 11.92 -3.72
C GLN A 328 -5.34 12.41 -3.42
N LEU A 329 -4.31 11.57 -3.61
CA LEU A 329 -2.90 11.94 -3.43
C LEU A 329 -2.26 12.49 -4.70
N SER A 330 -2.96 12.50 -5.83
CA SER A 330 -2.41 13.03 -7.09
C SER A 330 -1.95 14.47 -6.95
N PHE A 331 -2.71 15.32 -6.23
CA PHE A 331 -2.33 16.70 -5.95
C PHE A 331 -0.99 16.80 -5.19
N ALA A 332 -0.82 15.99 -4.13
CA ALA A 332 0.41 15.98 -3.35
C ALA A 332 1.61 15.50 -4.19
N TYR A 333 1.39 14.48 -5.03
CA TYR A 333 2.40 13.98 -5.96
C TYR A 333 2.81 15.03 -6.99
N GLU A 334 1.84 15.67 -7.66
CA GLU A 334 2.10 16.69 -8.69
C GLU A 334 2.83 17.91 -8.11
N ASN A 335 2.38 18.40 -6.95
CA ASN A 335 3.04 19.50 -6.25
C ASN A 335 4.48 19.14 -5.85
N TRP A 336 4.69 17.96 -5.28
CA TRP A 336 6.03 17.47 -4.95
C TRP A 336 6.92 17.38 -6.19
N LEU A 337 6.42 16.80 -7.29
CA LEU A 337 7.18 16.62 -8.52
C LEU A 337 7.59 17.96 -9.12
N TRP A 338 6.67 18.93 -9.14
CA TRP A 338 6.96 20.30 -9.55
C TRP A 338 8.07 20.91 -8.69
N GLN A 339 7.92 20.92 -7.37
CA GLN A 339 8.92 21.51 -6.47
C GLN A 339 10.30 20.87 -6.61
N VAL A 340 10.34 19.54 -6.73
CA VAL A 340 11.58 18.78 -6.91
C VAL A 340 12.22 19.07 -8.25
N SER A 341 11.45 19.15 -9.35
CA SER A 341 12.02 19.49 -10.66
C SER A 341 12.62 20.89 -10.64
N GLN A 342 11.92 21.88 -10.09
CA GLN A 342 12.42 23.25 -9.97
C GLN A 342 13.70 23.32 -9.15
N ALA A 343 13.74 22.61 -8.01
CA ALA A 343 14.93 22.59 -7.18
C ALA A 343 16.11 21.89 -7.87
N MET A 344 15.88 20.81 -8.62
CA MET A 344 16.93 20.15 -9.40
C MET A 344 17.45 21.03 -10.54
N VAL A 345 16.58 21.76 -11.27
CA VAL A 345 17.00 22.71 -12.31
C VAL A 345 17.95 23.78 -11.77
N LYS A 346 17.75 24.22 -10.51
CA LYS A 346 18.63 25.20 -9.85
C LYS A 346 19.95 24.61 -9.36
N LEU A 347 19.98 23.31 -9.03
CA LEU A 347 21.12 22.62 -8.44
C LEU A 347 22.05 21.96 -9.46
N LEU A 348 21.53 21.64 -10.64
CA LEU A 348 22.23 21.07 -11.79
C LEU A 348 22.58 22.18 -12.77
#